data_AF-W6TEN9-F1
#
_entry.id   AF-W6TEN9-F1
#
_cell.length_a   1.000
_cell.length_b   1.000
_cell.length_c   1.000
_cell.angle_alpha   90.00
_cell.angle_beta   90.00
_cell.angle_gamma   90.00
#
_symmetry.space_group_name_H-M   'P 1'
#
loop_
_entity.id
_entity.type
_entity.pdbx_description
1 polymer ?
#
loop_
_entity_poly.entity_id
_entity_poly.type
_entity_poly.pdbx_seq_one_letter_code
_entity_poly.pdbx_strand_id
1 'polypeptide(L)'
;MAVVSHHTKRLNDIHQWPGLKSIGRITSTVLRKGKKSKDTRYYISSKLLSAFELNEIARQHWEIENQLHWGLDVVFNEDKACIRNDCVTENLDILRKWALTILHKAKNKPENSIKSIMRKHSMSFKHLIHCVNTILHA
;
A
#
# COMPACT_ATOMS: atom_id res chain seq x y z
N MET A 1 6.56 -14.63 -12.74
CA MET A 1 5.96 -14.90 -14.06
C MET A 1 4.47 -14.68 -13.97
N ALA A 2 3.94 -13.82 -14.83
CA ALA A 2 2.50 -13.55 -14.93
C ALA A 2 1.91 -14.30 -16.13
N VAL A 3 0.69 -14.82 -15.98
CA VAL A 3 -0.09 -15.47 -17.02
C VAL A 3 -1.52 -14.97 -16.90
N VAL A 4 -2.17 -14.66 -18.03
CA VAL A 4 -3.58 -14.23 -18.07
C VAL A 4 -4.38 -15.15 -18.96
N SER A 5 -5.61 -15.45 -18.55
CA SER A 5 -6.64 -16.13 -19.34
C SER A 5 -7.85 -15.23 -19.48
N HIS A 6 -8.45 -15.24 -20.67
CA HIS A 6 -9.72 -14.57 -20.97
C HIS A 6 -10.90 -15.55 -21.01
N HIS A 7 -10.66 -16.84 -20.76
CA HIS A 7 -11.70 -17.85 -20.70
C HIS A 7 -12.41 -17.81 -19.34
N THR A 8 -13.32 -16.85 -19.18
CA THR A 8 -14.01 -16.57 -17.91
C THR A 8 -15.37 -17.22 -17.79
N LYS A 9 -15.93 -17.73 -18.91
CA LYS A 9 -17.31 -18.25 -19.00
C LYS A 9 -17.68 -19.23 -17.88
N ARG A 10 -16.90 -20.30 -17.71
CA ARG A 10 -17.15 -21.31 -16.66
C ARG A 10 -17.21 -20.70 -15.26
N LEU A 11 -16.33 -19.76 -14.95
CA LEU A 11 -16.29 -19.11 -13.63
C LEU A 11 -17.45 -18.16 -13.44
N ASN A 12 -17.88 -17.46 -14.50
CA ASN A 12 -19.11 -16.66 -14.46
C ASN A 12 -20.37 -17.51 -14.32
N ASP A 13 -20.44 -18.68 -14.96
CA ASP A 13 -21.59 -19.58 -14.84
C ASP A 13 -21.76 -20.09 -13.40
N ILE A 14 -20.65 -20.31 -12.69
CA ILE A 14 -20.63 -20.81 -11.31
C ILE A 14 -20.83 -19.68 -10.28
N HIS A 15 -20.07 -18.59 -10.43
CA HIS A 15 -19.98 -17.53 -9.40
C HIS A 15 -20.76 -16.26 -9.73
N GLN A 16 -21.24 -16.14 -10.97
CA GLN A 16 -22.03 -14.99 -11.44
C GLN A 16 -21.35 -13.63 -11.23
N TRP A 17 -20.02 -13.55 -11.37
CA TRP A 17 -19.27 -12.30 -11.20
C TRP A 17 -19.52 -11.32 -12.36
N PRO A 18 -20.33 -10.27 -12.17
CA PRO A 18 -20.72 -9.39 -13.26
C PRO A 18 -19.50 -8.63 -13.76
N GLY A 19 -19.29 -8.66 -15.08
CA GLY A 19 -18.21 -7.93 -15.72
C GLY A 19 -16.83 -8.59 -15.65
N LEU A 20 -16.68 -9.83 -15.18
CA LEU A 20 -15.40 -10.55 -15.22
C LEU A 20 -14.89 -10.76 -16.66
N LYS A 21 -13.72 -10.21 -16.98
CA LYS A 21 -13.10 -10.26 -18.31
C LYS A 21 -11.75 -10.95 -18.36
N SER A 22 -11.03 -11.03 -17.25
CA SER A 22 -9.75 -11.76 -17.22
C SER A 22 -9.46 -12.39 -15.86
N ILE A 23 -8.68 -13.47 -15.90
CA ILE A 23 -8.15 -14.18 -14.74
C ILE A 23 -6.63 -14.21 -14.88
N GLY A 24 -5.95 -13.77 -13.83
CA GLY A 24 -4.50 -13.68 -13.77
C GLY A 24 -3.89 -14.65 -12.79
N ARG A 25 -2.69 -15.13 -13.08
CA ARG A 25 -1.83 -15.86 -12.13
C ARG A 25 -0.45 -15.23 -12.14
N ILE A 26 0.05 -14.86 -10.97
CA ILE A 26 1.43 -14.41 -10.78
C ILE A 26 2.16 -15.38 -9.87
N THR A 27 3.25 -15.94 -10.37
CA THR A 27 4.17 -16.75 -9.57
C THR A 27 5.45 -15.97 -9.30
N SER A 28 5.71 -15.69 -8.02
CA SER A 28 6.93 -15.04 -7.54
C SER A 28 7.87 -16.08 -6.93
N THR A 29 9.17 -15.94 -7.18
CA THR A 29 10.21 -16.73 -6.51
C THR A 29 11.11 -15.76 -5.77
N VAL A 30 11.36 -16.01 -4.49
CA VAL A 30 12.17 -15.14 -3.63
C VAL A 30 13.29 -15.99 -3.02
N LEU A 31 14.51 -15.49 -3.07
CA LEU A 31 15.64 -16.06 -2.34
C LEU A 31 15.84 -15.28 -1.05
N ARG A 32 15.68 -15.92 0.11
CA ARG A 32 15.96 -15.31 1.42
C ARG A 32 16.88 -16.23 2.21
N LYS A 33 18.02 -15.69 2.69
CA LYS A 33 19.01 -16.45 3.50
C LYS A 33 19.38 -17.80 2.86
N GLY A 34 19.61 -17.82 1.55
CA GLY A 34 19.94 -19.04 0.79
C GLY A 34 18.76 -19.97 0.49
N LYS A 35 17.57 -19.77 1.06
CA LYS A 35 16.38 -20.57 0.80
C LYS A 35 15.53 -19.94 -0.31
N LYS A 36 15.23 -20.70 -1.37
CA LYS A 36 14.28 -20.30 -2.41
C LYS A 36 12.86 -20.65 -1.96
N SER A 37 11.97 -19.67 -1.95
CA SER A 37 10.53 -19.87 -1.81
C SER A 37 9.82 -19.46 -3.09
N LYS A 38 8.72 -20.16 -3.41
CA LYS A 38 7.88 -19.90 -4.56
C LYS A 38 6.45 -19.72 -4.07
N ASP A 39 5.82 -18.64 -4.48
CA ASP A 39 4.45 -18.30 -4.10
C ASP A 39 3.65 -17.94 -5.35
N THR A 40 2.37 -18.34 -5.37
CA THR A 40 1.47 -18.14 -6.51
C THR A 40 0.20 -17.46 -6.05
N ARG A 41 -0.11 -16.33 -6.69
CA ARG A 41 -1.29 -15.52 -6.43
C ARG A 41 -2.19 -15.51 -7.66
N TYR A 42 -3.50 -15.57 -7.43
CA TYR A 42 -4.52 -15.52 -8.47
C TYR A 42 -5.28 -14.20 -8.37
N TYR A 43 -5.64 -13.64 -9.53
CA TYR A 43 -6.30 -12.37 -9.67
C TYR A 43 -7.49 -12.52 -10.60
N ILE A 44 -8.54 -11.75 -10.35
CA ILE A 44 -9.68 -11.60 -11.25
C ILE A 44 -9.83 -10.13 -11.59
N SER A 45 -10.27 -9.82 -12.81
CA SER A 45 -10.39 -8.45 -13.27
C SER A 45 -11.55 -8.27 -14.23
N SER A 46 -12.23 -7.13 -14.09
CA SER A 46 -13.25 -6.67 -15.03
C SER A 46 -12.66 -5.99 -16.28
N LYS A 47 -11.34 -5.82 -16.33
CA LYS A 47 -10.58 -5.36 -17.49
C LYS A 47 -10.00 -6.55 -18.25
N LEU A 48 -9.91 -6.44 -19.58
CA LEU A 48 -9.05 -7.33 -20.37
C LEU A 48 -7.60 -6.92 -20.13
N LEU A 49 -6.82 -7.80 -19.49
CA LEU A 49 -5.44 -7.52 -19.13
C LEU A 49 -4.47 -8.36 -19.95
N SER A 50 -3.35 -7.78 -20.35
CA SER A 50 -2.16 -8.54 -20.74
C SER A 50 -1.41 -9.05 -19.50
N ALA A 51 -0.54 -10.05 -19.68
CA ALA A 51 0.32 -10.54 -18.60
C ALA A 51 1.28 -9.47 -18.06
N PHE A 52 1.71 -8.54 -18.91
CA PHE A 52 2.52 -7.39 -18.52
C PHE A 52 1.73 -6.44 -17.62
N GLU A 53 0.55 -6.00 -18.05
CA GLU A 53 -0.31 -5.10 -17.27
C GLU A 53 -0.71 -5.71 -15.92
N LEU A 54 -1.04 -7.00 -15.89
CA LEU A 54 -1.34 -7.70 -14.63
C LEU A 54 -0.16 -7.59 -13.64
N ASN A 55 1.06 -7.79 -14.13
CA ASN A 55 2.24 -7.76 -13.28
C ASN A 55 2.54 -6.35 -12.77
N GLU A 56 2.36 -5.32 -13.61
CA GLU A 56 2.49 -3.91 -13.21
C GLU A 56 1.46 -3.52 -12.17
N ILE A 57 0.18 -3.81 -12.40
CA ILE A 57 -0.91 -3.53 -11.45
C ILE A 57 -0.66 -4.24 -10.12
N ALA A 58 -0.25 -5.52 -10.16
CA ALA A 58 0.04 -6.25 -8.94
C ALA A 58 1.22 -5.64 -8.16
N ARG A 59 2.26 -5.14 -8.86
CA ARG A 59 3.38 -4.44 -8.22
C ARG A 59 2.94 -3.12 -7.59
N GLN A 60 2.17 -2.31 -8.32
CA GLN A 60 1.61 -1.06 -7.80
C GLN A 60 0.70 -1.29 -6.61
N HIS A 61 -0.10 -2.36 -6.62
CA HIS A 61 -0.91 -2.72 -5.46
C HIS A 61 -0.04 -3.07 -4.24
N TRP A 62 1.06 -3.80 -4.44
CA TRP A 62 2.05 -4.07 -3.37
C TRP A 62 2.76 -2.82 -2.86
N GLU A 63 2.88 -1.77 -3.66
CA GLU A 63 3.44 -0.50 -3.19
C GLU A 63 2.56 0.16 -2.13
N ILE A 64 1.24 -0.03 -2.17
CA ILE A 64 0.33 0.47 -1.12
C ILE A 64 0.69 -0.15 0.22
N GLU A 65 0.84 -1.47 0.28
CA GLU A 65 1.24 -2.17 1.51
C GLU A 65 2.61 -1.69 2.03
N ASN A 66 3.58 -1.55 1.13
CA ASN A 66 4.93 -1.19 1.50
C ASN A 66 5.10 0.29 1.89
N GLN A 67 4.41 1.20 1.21
CA GLN A 67 4.58 2.65 1.40
C GLN A 67 3.57 3.24 2.40
N LEU A 68 2.37 2.68 2.50
CA LEU A 68 1.32 3.14 3.40
C LEU A 68 1.28 2.29 4.67
N HIS A 69 0.86 1.03 4.58
CA HIS A 69 0.56 0.19 5.75
C HIS A 69 1.77 -0.03 6.64
N TRP A 70 2.92 -0.43 6.06
CA TRP A 70 4.15 -0.55 6.85
C TRP A 70 4.55 0.74 7.56
N GLY A 71 4.31 1.89 6.92
CA GLY A 71 4.55 3.21 7.52
C GLY A 71 3.64 3.46 8.72
N LEU A 72 2.35 3.15 8.61
CA LEU A 72 1.39 3.26 9.70
C LEU A 72 1.77 2.33 10.87
N ASP A 73 2.10 1.08 10.58
CA ASP A 73 2.42 0.07 11.59
C ASP A 73 3.71 0.42 12.35
N VAL A 74 4.77 0.83 11.65
CA VAL A 74 6.10 1.01 12.25
C VAL A 74 6.33 2.43 12.78
N VAL A 75 5.82 3.46 12.09
CA VAL A 75 6.01 4.86 12.48
C VAL A 75 4.97 5.28 13.50
N PHE A 76 3.70 4.93 13.27
CA PHE A 76 2.58 5.32 14.13
C PHE A 76 2.15 4.23 15.12
N ASN A 77 2.77 3.04 15.06
CA ASN A 77 2.49 1.94 15.98
C ASN A 77 1.00 1.56 15.97
N GLU A 78 0.39 1.63 14.78
CA GLU A 78 -1.04 1.48 14.56
C GLU A 78 -1.57 0.14 15.08
N ASP A 79 -0.90 -0.98 14.74
CA ASP A 79 -1.24 -2.32 15.21
C ASP A 79 -1.35 -2.47 16.72
N LYS A 80 -0.62 -1.66 17.49
CA LYS A 80 -0.62 -1.73 18.96
C LYS A 80 -1.60 -0.75 19.59
N ALA A 81 -2.30 0.04 18.79
CA ALA A 81 -3.28 0.98 19.31
C ALA A 81 -4.53 0.22 19.77
N CYS A 82 -4.74 0.15 21.10
CA CYS A 82 -5.91 -0.49 21.70
C CYS A 82 -7.17 0.40 21.64
N ILE A 83 -7.47 0.96 20.47
CA ILE A 83 -8.66 1.79 20.26
C ILE A 83 -9.86 0.85 20.04
N ARG A 84 -10.95 1.06 20.78
CA ARG A 84 -12.14 0.20 20.74
C ARG A 84 -13.42 0.94 20.34
N ASN A 85 -13.29 2.18 19.89
CA ASN A 85 -14.39 3.02 19.42
C ASN A 85 -14.22 3.26 17.92
N ASP A 86 -15.19 2.80 17.14
CA ASP A 86 -15.10 2.80 15.67
C ASP A 86 -14.93 4.21 15.08
N CYS A 87 -15.63 5.21 15.62
CA CYS A 87 -15.49 6.61 15.17
C CYS A 87 -14.09 7.16 15.44
N VAL A 88 -13.48 6.78 16.58
CA VAL A 88 -12.12 7.22 16.92
C VAL A 88 -11.10 6.49 16.05
N THR A 89 -11.32 5.21 15.73
CA THR A 89 -10.46 4.43 14.84
C THR A 89 -10.39 5.05 13.45
N GLU A 90 -11.53 5.37 12.84
CA GLU A 90 -11.58 5.97 11.50
C GLU A 90 -10.91 7.35 11.46
N ASN A 91 -11.21 8.22 12.44
CA ASN A 91 -10.61 9.55 12.51
C ASN A 91 -9.08 9.47 12.67
N LEU A 92 -8.58 8.55 13.50
CA LEU A 92 -7.14 8.39 13.70
C LEU A 92 -6.44 7.78 12.47
N ASP A 93 -7.08 6.86 11.77
CA ASP A 93 -6.56 6.31 10.51
C ASP A 93 -6.37 7.43 9.47
N ILE A 94 -7.38 8.28 9.26
CA ILE A 94 -7.29 9.44 8.36
C ILE A 94 -6.14 10.38 8.78
N LEU A 95 -6.06 10.73 10.07
CA LEU A 95 -5.03 11.62 10.59
C LEU A 95 -3.62 11.05 10.42
N ARG A 96 -3.42 9.75 10.66
CA ARG A 96 -2.12 9.09 10.47
C ARG A 96 -1.73 9.05 9.00
N LYS A 97 -2.66 8.75 8.09
CA LYS A 97 -2.41 8.77 6.64
C LYS A 97 -2.02 10.16 6.15
N TRP A 98 -2.67 11.21 6.66
CA TRP A 98 -2.31 12.59 6.37
C TRP A 98 -0.92 12.94 6.90
N ALA A 99 -0.65 12.61 8.16
CA ALA A 99 0.65 12.84 8.78
C ALA A 99 1.77 12.10 8.03
N LEU A 100 1.56 10.84 7.65
CA LEU A 100 2.51 10.05 6.86
C LEU A 100 2.80 10.73 5.51
N THR A 101 1.76 11.17 4.80
CA THR A 101 1.89 11.90 3.54
C THR A 101 2.71 13.18 3.69
N ILE A 102 2.46 13.96 4.73
CA ILE A 102 3.23 15.17 5.06
C ILE A 102 4.70 14.81 5.34
N LEU A 103 4.96 13.75 6.11
CA LEU A 103 6.31 13.31 6.43
C LEU A 103 7.08 12.82 5.18
N HIS A 104 6.40 12.17 4.24
CA HIS A 104 7.00 11.82 2.94
C HIS A 104 7.36 13.06 2.13
N LYS A 105 6.52 14.11 2.12
CA LYS A 105 6.81 15.38 1.44
C LYS A 105 7.91 16.19 2.13
N ALA A 106 7.97 16.16 3.47
CA ALA A 106 9.00 16.85 4.26
C ALA A 106 10.38 16.16 4.19
N LYS A 107 10.46 15.01 3.51
CA LYS A 107 11.69 14.25 3.36
C LYS A 107 12.63 14.91 2.36
N ASN A 108 13.63 15.61 2.87
CA ASN A 108 14.63 16.29 2.04
C ASN A 108 15.57 15.35 1.26
N LYS A 109 15.73 14.10 1.70
CA LYS A 109 16.61 13.11 1.07
C LYS A 109 16.01 11.70 1.12
N PRO A 110 16.13 10.88 0.06
CA PRO A 110 15.50 9.56 -0.05
C PRO A 110 15.97 8.56 1.02
N GLU A 111 17.18 8.70 1.56
CA GLU A 111 17.74 7.83 2.60
C GLU A 111 17.21 8.11 4.01
N ASN A 112 16.60 9.29 4.24
CA ASN A 112 16.14 9.65 5.58
C ASN A 112 14.97 8.77 6.03
N SER A 113 15.07 8.20 7.23
CA SER A 113 13.96 7.46 7.84
C SER A 113 12.79 8.41 8.17
N ILE A 114 11.57 8.01 7.80
CA ILE A 114 10.33 8.73 8.16
C ILE A 114 10.22 8.93 9.68
N LYS A 115 10.63 7.93 10.47
CA LYS A 115 10.64 8.01 11.94
C LYS A 115 11.59 9.10 12.46
N SER A 116 12.74 9.28 11.80
CA SER A 116 13.70 10.33 12.15
C SER A 116 13.17 11.72 11.79
N ILE A 117 12.52 11.85 10.63
CA ILE A 117 11.89 13.10 10.19
C ILE A 117 10.78 13.47 11.18
N MET A 118 9.89 12.52 11.50
CA MET A 118 8.83 12.71 12.49
C MET A 118 9.40 13.22 13.82
N ARG A 119 10.45 12.56 14.34
CA ARG A 119 11.12 13.00 15.58
C ARG A 119 11.69 14.42 15.46
N LYS A 120 12.31 14.78 14.33
CA LYS A 120 12.86 16.13 14.13
C LYS A 120 11.75 17.20 14.17
N HIS A 121 10.65 16.97 13.46
CA HIS A 121 9.55 17.93 13.37
C HIS A 121 8.68 17.97 14.63
N SER A 122 8.58 16.87 15.39
CA SER A 122 7.86 16.83 16.66
C SER A 122 8.56 17.60 17.78
N MET A 123 9.87 17.87 17.64
CA MET A 123 10.66 18.57 18.66
C MET A 123 10.50 20.10 18.61
N SER A 124 9.76 20.64 17.63
CA SER A 124 9.54 22.08 17.51
C SER A 124 8.19 22.37 16.86
N PHE A 125 7.26 22.92 17.65
CA PHE A 125 5.94 23.32 17.16
C PHE A 125 6.03 24.32 15.98
N LYS A 126 7.02 25.23 16.01
CA LYS A 126 7.28 26.17 14.92
C LYS A 126 7.65 25.46 13.61
N HIS A 127 8.48 24.43 13.66
CA HIS A 127 8.83 23.63 12.47
C HIS A 127 7.65 22.77 11.99
N LEU A 128 6.84 22.25 12.91
CA LEU A 128 5.64 21.47 12.56
C LEU A 128 4.64 22.34 11.79
N ILE A 129 4.29 23.51 12.32
CA ILE A 129 3.37 24.45 11.66
C ILE A 129 3.93 24.94 10.32
N HIS A 130 5.24 25.22 10.24
CA HIS A 130 5.87 25.58 8.97
C HIS A 130 5.70 24.48 7.92
N CYS A 131 6.01 23.22 8.24
CA CYS A 131 5.85 22.11 7.30
C CYS A 131 4.40 21.89 6.88
N VAL A 132 3.45 21.95 7.82
CA VAL A 132 2.03 21.82 7.52
C VAL A 132 1.57 22.93 6.57
N ASN A 133 1.94 24.18 6.85
CA ASN A 133 1.54 25.31 6.01
C ASN A 133 2.18 25.25 4.62
N THR A 134 3.46 24.89 4.52
CA THR A 134 4.15 24.75 3.22
C THR A 134 3.58 23.62 2.37
N ILE A 135 3.07 22.55 3.00
CA ILE A 135 2.59 21.35 2.29
C ILE A 135 1.10 21.42 1.95
N LEU A 136 0.28 22.11 2.76
CA LEU A 136 -1.16 22.24 2.57
C LEU A 136 -1.58 23.49 1.77
N HIS A 137 -0.72 24.51 1.68
CA HIS A 137 -0.98 25.72 0.89
C HIS A 137 -0.16 25.80 -0.42
N ALA A 138 0.47 24.70 -0.83
CA ALA A 138 1.15 24.54 -2.12
C ALA A 138 0.32 23.66 -3.06
#